data_AF-A0A4P8XT56-F1
#
_entry.id   AF-A0A4P8XT56-F1
#
_cell.length_a   1.000
_cell.length_b   1.000
_cell.length_c   1.000
_cell.angle_alpha   90.00
_cell.angle_beta   90.00
_cell.angle_gamma   90.00
#
_symmetry.space_group_name_H-M   'P 1'
#
loop_
_entity.id
_entity.type
_entity.pdbx_description
1 polymer ?
#
loop_
_entity_poly.entity_id
_entity_poly.type
_entity_poly.pdbx_seq_one_letter_code
_entity_poly.pdbx_strand_id
1 'polypeptide(L)'
;MSRWVPKTFRDHPAVLLLAATEMWEAFSYVGLRTVLVYYLTQDLGYSTEDASLIYGTFLGVAYVTPILGGWIADRFIGRSAAIVGGALLKMAGYIGLLFGANVTGCLAAIVIGNGLFLPTLPATLGALFSPNDPDRQRSFSFYYLAVSAGALLAPLICGTLGENFGWRYSFLASATGLAAAIVIFLAGRHLLPPDRPAAASHPVDEAPVAATSQSVIPLLAGVLAAVIVLRVAYEQLGNTVALFAASQVDRSLGADITIPYTWFQSLNPLGVILFTPLLVWGWRKAAARGGAQNDYFRMAIGSCIMAAAFVGLALIIQLGQPGEISWPVLAAFFLIVTFGELWVLPVGLSLFARLAPAGRGAITIAFWYSARAAGNFLAGLMGRAEPALGYGNFFLLCAVFPLLAATIFVAIGKRSRRATEAV
;
A
#
# COMPACT_ATOMS: atom_id res chain seq x y z
N MET A 1 -13.60 -5.47 -31.81
CA MET A 1 -13.05 -5.15 -30.47
C MET A 1 -11.50 -5.09 -30.45
N SER A 2 -10.84 -4.72 -31.55
CA SER A 2 -9.39 -4.94 -31.74
C SER A 2 -8.51 -3.67 -31.72
N ARG A 3 -9.06 -2.47 -31.50
CA ARG A 3 -8.31 -1.21 -31.57
C ARG A 3 -7.92 -0.61 -30.21
N TRP A 4 -8.37 -1.18 -29.10
CA TRP A 4 -8.18 -0.60 -27.75
C TRP A 4 -7.13 -1.31 -26.89
N VAL A 5 -6.56 -2.42 -27.36
CA VAL A 5 -5.50 -3.15 -26.65
C VAL A 5 -4.15 -2.76 -27.25
N PRO A 6 -3.24 -2.11 -26.51
CA PRO A 6 -1.91 -1.77 -26.98
C PRO A 6 -1.17 -3.00 -27.51
N LYS A 7 -0.36 -2.86 -28.58
CA LYS A 7 0.33 -3.97 -29.28
C LYS A 7 1.08 -4.90 -28.31
N THR A 8 1.76 -4.32 -27.31
CA THR A 8 2.50 -5.04 -26.25
C THR A 8 1.67 -6.11 -25.52
N PHE A 9 0.36 -5.94 -25.37
CA PHE A 9 -0.49 -6.89 -24.64
C PHE A 9 -1.05 -8.01 -25.50
N ARG A 10 -1.05 -7.85 -26.83
CA ARG A 10 -1.33 -8.95 -27.76
C ARG A 10 -0.16 -9.91 -27.86
N ASP A 11 1.03 -9.35 -27.83
CA ASP A 11 2.26 -10.11 -28.04
C ASP A 11 2.74 -10.80 -26.74
N HIS A 12 2.25 -10.35 -25.57
CA HIS A 12 2.58 -10.92 -24.26
C HIS A 12 1.33 -11.26 -23.40
N PRO A 13 0.60 -12.35 -23.73
CA PRO A 13 -0.58 -12.77 -22.95
C PRO A 13 -0.24 -13.12 -21.49
N ALA A 14 1.01 -13.50 -21.21
CA ALA A 14 1.50 -13.72 -19.85
C ALA A 14 1.47 -12.46 -18.97
N VAL A 15 1.60 -11.26 -19.54
CA VAL A 15 1.51 -10.00 -18.78
C VAL A 15 0.07 -9.77 -18.32
N LEU A 16 -0.91 -9.98 -19.22
CA LEU A 16 -2.33 -9.87 -18.90
C LEU A 16 -2.74 -10.88 -17.83
N LEU A 17 -2.26 -12.11 -17.95
CA LEU A 17 -2.45 -13.17 -16.95
C LEU A 17 -1.98 -12.74 -15.56
N LEU A 18 -0.72 -12.29 -15.45
CA LEU A 18 -0.12 -11.90 -14.16
C LEU A 18 -0.80 -10.66 -13.58
N ALA A 19 -1.10 -9.66 -14.41
CA ALA A 19 -1.80 -8.46 -13.97
C ALA A 19 -3.24 -8.75 -13.51
N ALA A 20 -3.97 -9.62 -14.20
CA ALA A 20 -5.32 -10.02 -13.80
C ALA A 20 -5.30 -10.85 -12.50
N THR A 21 -4.33 -11.76 -12.36
CA THR A 21 -4.12 -12.53 -11.13
C THR A 21 -3.86 -11.58 -9.94
N GLU A 22 -2.96 -10.62 -10.12
CA GLU A 22 -2.63 -9.64 -9.10
C GLU A 22 -3.79 -8.71 -8.77
N MET A 23 -4.56 -8.25 -9.76
CA MET A 23 -5.73 -7.40 -9.52
C MET A 23 -6.71 -8.07 -8.55
N TRP A 24 -6.98 -9.37 -8.75
CA TRP A 24 -7.90 -10.12 -7.90
C TRP A 24 -7.30 -10.44 -6.53
N GLU A 25 -5.99 -10.67 -6.42
CA GLU A 25 -5.34 -10.78 -5.12
C GLU A 25 -5.41 -9.45 -4.35
N ALA A 26 -5.07 -8.34 -5.02
CA ALA A 26 -5.12 -7.01 -4.43
C ALA A 26 -6.54 -6.68 -3.98
N PHE A 27 -7.54 -7.05 -4.78
CA PHE A 27 -8.95 -6.95 -4.40
C PHE A 27 -9.22 -7.71 -3.08
N SER A 28 -8.80 -8.96 -2.98
CA SER A 28 -9.04 -9.78 -1.79
C SER A 28 -8.36 -9.24 -0.54
N TYR A 29 -7.10 -8.84 -0.64
CA TYR A 29 -6.31 -8.33 0.48
C TYR A 29 -6.78 -6.94 0.93
N VAL A 30 -7.05 -6.03 -0.01
CA VAL A 30 -7.62 -4.72 0.32
C VAL A 30 -9.02 -4.87 0.88
N GLY A 31 -9.82 -5.81 0.38
CA GLY A 31 -11.15 -6.11 0.89
C GLY A 31 -11.13 -6.51 2.37
N LEU A 32 -10.22 -7.42 2.75
CA LEU A 32 -9.97 -7.75 4.16
C LEU A 32 -9.56 -6.51 4.96
N ARG A 33 -8.55 -5.78 4.47
CA ARG A 33 -8.01 -4.60 5.16
C ARG A 33 -9.11 -3.56 5.41
N THR A 34 -10.00 -3.34 4.45
CA THR A 34 -11.07 -2.35 4.57
C THR A 34 -12.04 -2.69 5.69
N VAL A 35 -12.34 -3.97 5.90
CA VAL A 35 -13.40 -4.39 6.82
C VAL A 35 -12.90 -4.87 8.17
N LEU A 36 -11.62 -5.21 8.30
CA LEU A 36 -11.07 -5.88 9.47
C LEU A 36 -11.31 -5.10 10.78
N VAL A 37 -11.10 -3.78 10.78
CA VAL A 37 -11.31 -2.96 11.98
C VAL A 37 -12.79 -2.92 12.40
N TYR A 38 -13.72 -2.95 11.44
CA TYR A 38 -15.16 -2.99 11.70
C TYR A 38 -15.59 -4.38 12.18
N TYR A 39 -15.08 -5.45 11.57
CA TYR A 39 -15.34 -6.81 12.03
C TYR A 39 -14.88 -7.02 13.48
N LEU A 40 -13.70 -6.52 13.84
CA LEU A 40 -13.19 -6.62 15.21
C LEU A 40 -14.06 -5.86 16.21
N THR A 41 -14.47 -4.64 15.89
CA THR A 41 -15.21 -3.77 16.82
C THR A 41 -16.71 -4.04 16.86
N GLN A 42 -17.35 -4.25 15.70
CA GLN A 42 -18.81 -4.35 15.58
C GLN A 42 -19.34 -5.79 15.69
N ASP A 43 -18.66 -6.78 15.08
CA ASP A 43 -19.12 -8.17 15.13
C ASP A 43 -18.57 -8.92 16.35
N LEU A 44 -17.31 -8.65 16.72
CA LEU A 44 -16.62 -9.38 17.78
C LEU A 44 -16.54 -8.62 19.11
N GLY A 45 -16.92 -7.35 19.14
CA GLY A 45 -16.98 -6.54 20.36
C GLY A 45 -15.61 -6.20 20.97
N TYR A 46 -14.52 -6.25 20.20
CA TYR A 46 -13.22 -5.76 20.68
C TYR A 46 -13.28 -4.25 20.94
N SER A 47 -12.51 -3.81 21.93
CA SER A 47 -12.28 -2.39 22.14
C SER A 47 -11.60 -1.76 20.92
N THR A 48 -11.79 -0.45 20.69
CA THR A 48 -11.08 0.30 19.64
C THR A 48 -9.56 0.19 19.79
N GLU A 49 -9.07 0.10 21.03
CA GLU A 49 -7.65 -0.09 21.31
C GLU A 49 -7.13 -1.45 20.84
N ASP A 50 -7.82 -2.52 21.21
CA ASP A 50 -7.43 -3.88 20.83
C ASP A 50 -7.58 -4.09 19.33
N ALA A 51 -8.67 -3.58 18.74
CA ALA A 51 -8.87 -3.63 17.29
C ALA A 51 -7.76 -2.90 16.54
N SER A 52 -7.36 -1.71 17.01
CA SER A 52 -6.23 -0.95 16.43
C SER A 52 -4.92 -1.73 16.52
N LEU A 53 -4.65 -2.35 17.67
CA LEU A 53 -3.42 -3.13 17.87
C LEU A 53 -3.39 -4.38 17.00
N ILE A 54 -4.49 -5.13 16.93
CA ILE A 54 -4.61 -6.33 16.08
C ILE A 54 -4.46 -5.94 14.61
N TYR A 55 -5.17 -4.89 14.17
CA TYR A 55 -5.12 -4.39 12.79
C TYR A 55 -3.71 -3.95 12.39
N GLY A 56 -3.06 -3.12 13.21
CA GLY A 56 -1.70 -2.63 12.95
C GLY A 56 -0.65 -3.73 13.00
N THR A 57 -0.78 -4.69 13.93
CA THR A 57 0.12 -5.85 14.02
C THR A 57 -0.04 -6.77 12.81
N PHE A 58 -1.28 -7.10 12.44
CA PHE A 58 -1.58 -7.91 11.26
C PHE A 58 -0.93 -7.32 10.00
N LEU A 59 -1.18 -6.03 9.73
CA LEU A 59 -0.59 -5.37 8.57
C LEU A 59 0.93 -5.27 8.69
N GLY A 60 1.46 -4.97 9.87
CA GLY A 60 2.89 -4.92 10.13
C GLY A 60 3.60 -6.21 9.72
N VAL A 61 3.10 -7.36 10.20
CA VAL A 61 3.67 -8.68 9.89
C VAL A 61 3.41 -9.10 8.43
N ALA A 62 2.27 -8.72 7.85
CA ALA A 62 1.94 -9.00 6.45
C ALA A 62 2.94 -8.39 5.44
N TYR A 63 3.67 -7.32 5.82
CA TYR A 63 4.72 -6.72 4.98
C TYR A 63 6.13 -7.22 5.27
N VAL A 64 6.35 -7.96 6.35
CA VAL A 64 7.65 -8.59 6.68
C VAL A 64 7.72 -10.01 6.11
N THR A 65 6.64 -10.75 6.21
CA THR A 65 6.56 -12.16 5.76
C THR A 65 6.90 -12.41 4.28
N PRO A 66 6.68 -11.49 3.32
CA PRO A 66 7.15 -11.66 1.95
C PRO A 66 8.65 -11.85 1.79
N ILE A 67 9.46 -11.28 2.70
CA ILE A 67 10.92 -11.46 2.67
C ILE A 67 11.28 -12.93 2.91
N LEU A 68 10.64 -13.55 3.92
CA LEU A 68 10.83 -14.96 4.24
C LEU A 68 10.22 -15.86 3.16
N GLY A 69 9.01 -15.54 2.69
CA GLY A 69 8.32 -16.34 1.70
C GLY A 69 9.00 -16.37 0.34
N GLY A 70 9.58 -15.26 -0.11
CA GLY A 70 10.41 -15.22 -1.33
C GLY A 70 11.63 -16.13 -1.23
N TRP A 71 12.34 -16.11 -0.10
CA TRP A 71 13.46 -17.01 0.15
C TRP A 71 13.06 -18.49 0.15
N ILE A 72 11.90 -18.82 0.75
CA ILE A 72 11.36 -20.19 0.74
C ILE A 72 11.00 -20.63 -0.69
N ALA A 73 10.33 -19.75 -1.44
CA ALA A 73 9.91 -20.01 -2.82
C ALA A 73 11.12 -20.29 -3.74
N ASP A 74 12.17 -19.49 -3.63
CA ASP A 74 13.34 -19.60 -4.49
C ASP A 74 14.22 -20.82 -4.16
N ARG A 75 14.27 -21.24 -2.89
CA ARG A 75 15.20 -22.29 -2.43
C ARG A 75 14.58 -23.68 -2.27
N PHE A 76 13.30 -23.79 -1.92
CA PHE A 76 12.70 -25.07 -1.51
C PHE A 76 11.51 -25.52 -2.35
N ILE A 77 10.53 -24.64 -2.58
CA ILE A 77 9.23 -25.07 -3.11
C ILE A 77 8.97 -24.70 -4.57
N GLY A 78 9.68 -23.70 -5.11
CA GLY A 78 9.45 -23.17 -6.46
C GLY A 78 8.31 -22.14 -6.51
N ARG A 79 8.30 -21.35 -7.58
CA ARG A 79 7.43 -20.15 -7.70
C ARG A 79 5.95 -20.51 -7.83
N SER A 80 5.58 -21.43 -8.71
CA SER A 80 4.15 -21.78 -8.87
C SER A 80 3.58 -22.45 -7.63
N ALA A 81 4.36 -23.28 -6.94
CA ALA A 81 3.93 -23.90 -5.69
C ALA A 81 3.76 -22.88 -4.56
N ALA A 82 4.65 -21.88 -4.47
CA ALA A 82 4.52 -20.77 -3.52
C ALA A 82 3.26 -19.95 -3.78
N ILE A 83 2.96 -19.62 -5.05
CA ILE A 83 1.75 -18.89 -5.44
C ILE A 83 0.50 -19.70 -5.07
N VAL A 84 0.38 -20.94 -5.53
CA VAL A 84 -0.83 -21.75 -5.30
C VAL A 84 -0.98 -22.08 -3.82
N GLY A 85 0.06 -22.56 -3.15
CA GLY A 85 0.03 -22.89 -1.73
C GLY A 85 -0.26 -21.68 -0.85
N GLY A 86 0.38 -20.53 -1.14
CA GLY A 86 0.12 -19.27 -0.45
C GLY A 86 -1.31 -18.78 -0.62
N ALA A 87 -1.86 -18.86 -1.84
CA ALA A 87 -3.25 -18.49 -2.12
C ALA A 87 -4.26 -19.42 -1.41
N LEU A 88 -4.03 -20.73 -1.43
CA LEU A 88 -4.89 -21.70 -0.73
C LEU A 88 -4.90 -21.44 0.79
N LEU A 89 -3.75 -21.14 1.38
CA LEU A 89 -3.65 -20.82 2.81
C LEU A 89 -4.36 -19.50 3.17
N LYS A 90 -4.21 -18.45 2.35
CA LYS A 90 -4.98 -17.20 2.50
C LYS A 90 -6.48 -17.44 2.40
N MET A 91 -6.90 -18.24 1.41
CA MET A 91 -8.30 -18.57 1.20
C MET A 91 -8.89 -19.33 2.40
N ALA A 92 -8.14 -20.26 2.99
CA ALA A 92 -8.55 -20.93 4.23
C ALA A 92 -8.76 -19.94 5.38
N GLY A 93 -7.90 -18.92 5.50
CA GLY A 93 -8.07 -17.85 6.49
C GLY A 93 -9.31 -16.99 6.23
N TYR A 94 -9.60 -16.61 4.98
CA TYR A 94 -10.84 -15.88 4.65
C TYR A 94 -12.10 -16.69 4.95
N ILE A 95 -12.11 -17.97 4.59
CA ILE A 95 -13.23 -18.88 4.89
C ILE A 95 -13.37 -19.07 6.40
N GLY A 96 -12.26 -19.19 7.13
CA GLY A 96 -12.28 -19.24 8.59
C GLY A 96 -12.92 -18.00 9.22
N LEU A 97 -12.60 -16.80 8.72
CA LEU A 97 -13.22 -15.55 9.19
C LEU A 97 -14.71 -15.47 8.84
N LEU A 98 -15.13 -15.98 7.66
CA LEU A 98 -16.54 -16.06 7.27
C LEU A 98 -17.38 -16.85 8.27
N PHE A 99 -16.87 -17.98 8.76
CA PHE A 99 -17.54 -18.80 9.78
C PHE A 99 -17.28 -18.32 11.22
N GLY A 100 -16.48 -17.27 11.39
CA GLY A 100 -15.93 -16.77 12.65
C GLY A 100 -15.27 -17.83 13.52
N ALA A 101 -14.38 -18.59 12.88
CA ALA A 101 -13.36 -19.38 13.56
C ALA A 101 -12.37 -18.46 14.31
N ASN A 102 -11.36 -19.06 14.94
CA ASN A 102 -10.29 -18.35 15.65
C ASN A 102 -9.66 -17.26 14.76
N VAL A 103 -9.94 -15.99 15.07
CA VAL A 103 -9.52 -14.81 14.30
C VAL A 103 -8.00 -14.74 14.18
N THR A 104 -7.28 -14.92 15.28
CA THR A 104 -5.81 -14.88 15.28
C THR A 104 -5.23 -15.98 14.38
N GLY A 105 -5.79 -17.19 14.45
CA GLY A 105 -5.38 -18.29 13.57
C GLY A 105 -5.65 -18.00 12.08
N CYS A 106 -6.80 -17.40 11.78
CA CYS A 106 -7.16 -17.03 10.41
C CYS A 106 -6.27 -15.91 9.87
N LEU A 107 -6.00 -14.87 10.67
CA LEU A 107 -5.10 -13.78 10.31
C LEU A 107 -3.66 -14.28 10.12
N ALA A 108 -3.19 -15.22 10.96
CA ALA A 108 -1.89 -15.84 10.80
C ALA A 108 -1.79 -16.64 9.49
N ALA A 109 -2.81 -17.42 9.14
CA ALA A 109 -2.87 -18.13 7.87
C ALA A 109 -2.82 -17.15 6.68
N ILE A 110 -3.58 -16.06 6.74
CA ILE A 110 -3.56 -15.01 5.70
C ILE A 110 -2.16 -14.39 5.58
N VAL A 111 -1.53 -14.04 6.68
CA VAL A 111 -0.18 -13.45 6.70
C VAL A 111 0.86 -14.40 6.10
N ILE A 112 0.87 -15.67 6.51
CA ILE A 112 1.82 -16.67 6.00
C ILE A 112 1.60 -16.89 4.50
N GLY A 113 0.35 -17.06 4.09
CA GLY A 113 0.04 -17.24 2.67
C GLY A 113 0.35 -15.99 1.84
N ASN A 114 0.19 -14.79 2.41
CA ASN A 114 0.59 -13.53 1.77
C ASN A 114 2.11 -13.47 1.55
N GLY A 115 2.88 -13.92 2.52
CA GLY A 115 4.34 -13.98 2.42
C GLY A 115 4.82 -14.85 1.25
N LEU A 116 4.15 -15.98 1.00
CA LEU A 116 4.50 -16.88 -0.11
C LEU A 116 4.01 -16.36 -1.47
N PHE A 117 2.86 -15.69 -1.52
CA PHE A 117 2.22 -15.27 -2.77
C PHE A 117 2.80 -13.97 -3.34
N LEU A 118 2.89 -12.93 -2.50
CA LEU A 118 3.12 -11.55 -2.93
C LEU A 118 4.46 -11.31 -3.66
N PRO A 119 5.62 -11.84 -3.21
CA PRO A 119 6.88 -11.54 -3.88
C PRO A 119 7.03 -12.24 -5.24
N THR A 120 6.23 -13.28 -5.50
CA THR A 120 6.46 -14.22 -6.60
C THR A 120 5.89 -13.76 -7.94
N LEU A 121 4.74 -13.07 -7.94
CA LEU A 121 4.14 -12.53 -9.18
C LEU A 121 4.98 -11.45 -9.87
N PRO A 122 5.46 -10.39 -9.19
CA PRO A 122 6.29 -9.38 -9.84
C PRO A 122 7.67 -9.93 -10.25
N ALA A 123 8.21 -10.91 -9.52
CA ALA A 123 9.43 -11.62 -9.93
C ALA A 123 9.21 -12.44 -11.22
N THR A 124 8.05 -13.09 -11.34
CA THR A 124 7.67 -13.83 -12.55
C THR A 124 7.47 -12.89 -13.74
N LEU A 125 6.83 -11.74 -13.53
CA LEU A 125 6.69 -10.69 -14.55
C LEU A 125 8.05 -10.18 -15.02
N GLY A 126 8.97 -9.91 -14.08
CA GLY A 126 10.31 -9.44 -14.40
C GLY A 126 11.12 -10.45 -15.21
N ALA A 127 10.90 -11.75 -14.99
CA ALA A 127 11.59 -12.82 -15.71
C ALA A 127 11.13 -13.01 -17.17
N LEU A 128 10.01 -12.39 -17.57
CA LEU A 128 9.53 -12.44 -18.96
C LEU A 128 10.34 -11.54 -19.91
N PHE A 129 11.08 -10.58 -19.36
CA PHE A 129 11.75 -9.54 -20.14
C PHE A 129 13.25 -9.51 -19.86
N SER A 130 14.03 -9.22 -20.91
CA SER A 130 15.45 -8.89 -20.75
C SER A 130 15.61 -7.58 -19.96
N PRO A 131 16.74 -7.36 -19.24
CA PRO A 131 16.93 -6.19 -18.40
C PRO A 131 16.72 -4.83 -19.10
N ASN A 132 17.11 -4.74 -20.38
CA ASN A 132 17.06 -3.52 -21.21
C ASN A 132 15.84 -3.44 -22.13
N ASP A 133 14.84 -4.31 -21.96
CA ASP A 133 13.66 -4.33 -22.82
C ASP A 133 12.73 -3.12 -22.54
N PRO A 134 12.43 -2.27 -23.54
CA PRO A 134 11.50 -1.14 -23.37
C PRO A 134 10.09 -1.55 -22.93
N ASP A 135 9.63 -2.74 -23.29
CA ASP A 135 8.29 -3.23 -22.93
C ASP A 135 8.20 -3.73 -21.49
N ARG A 136 9.34 -3.96 -20.82
CA ARG A 136 9.41 -4.26 -19.39
C ARG A 136 8.76 -3.15 -18.56
N GLN A 137 9.18 -1.89 -18.77
CA GLN A 137 8.67 -0.76 -17.99
C GLN A 137 7.15 -0.56 -18.21
N ARG A 138 6.68 -0.68 -19.45
CA ARG A 138 5.25 -0.59 -19.79
C ARG A 138 4.44 -1.68 -19.11
N SER A 139 4.97 -2.91 -19.07
CA SER A 139 4.33 -4.05 -18.43
C SER A 139 4.22 -3.86 -16.91
N PHE A 140 5.26 -3.35 -16.24
CA PHE A 140 5.18 -2.99 -14.82
C PHE A 140 4.19 -1.86 -14.55
N SER A 141 4.12 -0.83 -15.40
CA SER A 141 3.11 0.24 -15.25
C SER A 141 1.68 -0.31 -15.35
N PHE A 142 1.42 -1.22 -16.28
CA PHE A 142 0.11 -1.87 -16.40
C PHE A 142 -0.20 -2.79 -15.21
N TYR A 143 0.79 -3.55 -14.75
CA TYR A 143 0.66 -4.39 -13.56
C TYR A 143 0.24 -3.55 -12.34
N TYR A 144 0.89 -2.40 -12.10
CA TYR A 144 0.52 -1.51 -11.00
C TYR A 144 -0.86 -0.88 -11.18
N LEU A 145 -1.27 -0.56 -12.42
CA LEU A 145 -2.64 -0.10 -12.69
C LEU A 145 -3.66 -1.18 -12.31
N ALA A 146 -3.37 -2.45 -12.58
CA ALA A 146 -4.24 -3.57 -12.22
C ALA A 146 -4.35 -3.73 -10.68
N VAL A 147 -3.24 -3.58 -9.95
CA VAL A 147 -3.24 -3.52 -8.47
C VAL A 147 -4.16 -2.40 -7.97
N SER A 148 -4.02 -1.19 -8.52
CA SER A 148 -4.85 -0.04 -8.13
C SER A 148 -6.33 -0.25 -8.46
N ALA A 149 -6.66 -0.93 -9.57
CA ALA A 149 -8.02 -1.27 -9.92
C ALA A 149 -8.64 -2.25 -8.89
N GLY A 150 -7.90 -3.29 -8.48
CA GLY A 150 -8.33 -4.20 -7.42
C GLY A 150 -8.57 -3.47 -6.09
N ALA A 151 -7.63 -2.61 -5.70
CA ALA A 151 -7.73 -1.78 -4.49
C ALA A 151 -8.89 -0.78 -4.54
N LEU A 152 -9.25 -0.27 -5.72
CA LEU A 152 -10.39 0.62 -5.91
C LEU A 152 -11.71 -0.12 -5.73
N LEU A 153 -11.83 -1.32 -6.30
CA LEU A 153 -13.05 -2.11 -6.28
C LEU A 153 -13.32 -2.77 -4.92
N ALA A 154 -12.28 -3.10 -4.15
CA ALA A 154 -12.44 -3.88 -2.93
C ALA A 154 -13.30 -3.19 -1.86
N PRO A 155 -13.10 -1.91 -1.51
CA PRO A 155 -13.96 -1.25 -0.54
C PRO A 155 -15.39 -1.08 -1.04
N LEU A 156 -15.59 -0.90 -2.35
CA LEU A 156 -16.91 -0.77 -2.96
C LEU A 156 -17.70 -2.09 -2.90
N ILE A 157 -17.06 -3.24 -3.14
CA ILE A 157 -17.74 -4.54 -3.17
C ILE A 157 -17.75 -5.18 -1.78
N CYS A 158 -16.58 -5.42 -1.20
CA CYS A 158 -16.48 -6.07 0.11
C CYS A 158 -17.12 -5.21 1.21
N GLY A 159 -16.95 -3.88 1.13
CA GLY A 159 -17.53 -2.95 2.10
C GLY A 159 -19.06 -2.87 2.00
N THR A 160 -19.63 -2.78 0.80
CA THR A 160 -21.10 -2.79 0.61
C THR A 160 -21.72 -4.11 1.08
N LEU A 161 -21.06 -5.24 0.81
CA LEU A 161 -21.52 -6.54 1.32
C LEU A 161 -21.47 -6.59 2.85
N GLY A 162 -20.40 -6.04 3.44
CA GLY A 162 -20.22 -5.98 4.88
C GLY A 162 -21.27 -5.14 5.59
N GLU A 163 -21.54 -3.94 5.08
CA GLU A 163 -22.47 -3.01 5.70
C GLU A 163 -23.94 -3.45 5.54
N ASN A 164 -24.30 -4.06 4.41
CA ASN A 164 -25.69 -4.45 4.14
C ASN A 164 -26.06 -5.86 4.62
N PHE A 165 -25.11 -6.81 4.62
CA PHE A 165 -25.38 -8.21 4.95
C PHE A 165 -24.59 -8.71 6.17
N GLY A 166 -23.62 -7.95 6.66
CA GLY A 166 -22.75 -8.29 7.79
C GLY A 166 -21.28 -8.49 7.37
N TRP A 167 -20.34 -8.07 8.22
CA TRP A 167 -18.90 -8.00 7.91
C TRP A 167 -18.29 -9.35 7.51
N ARG A 168 -18.85 -10.45 8.01
CA ARG A 168 -18.46 -11.80 7.60
C ARG A 168 -18.58 -12.05 6.09
N TYR A 169 -19.60 -11.50 5.43
CA TYR A 169 -19.81 -11.68 3.98
C TYR A 169 -18.77 -10.96 3.14
N SER A 170 -18.10 -9.94 3.69
CA SER A 170 -16.93 -9.33 3.05
C SER A 170 -15.79 -10.34 2.87
N PHE A 171 -15.63 -11.29 3.79
CA PHE A 171 -14.61 -12.34 3.66
C PHE A 171 -14.98 -13.38 2.60
N LEU A 172 -16.27 -13.61 2.36
CA LEU A 172 -16.71 -14.40 1.20
C LEU A 172 -16.31 -13.71 -0.10
N ALA A 173 -16.54 -12.40 -0.23
CA ALA A 173 -16.10 -11.63 -1.38
C ALA A 173 -14.57 -11.69 -1.57
N SER A 174 -13.79 -11.48 -0.50
CA SER A 174 -12.34 -11.66 -0.54
C SER A 174 -11.91 -13.08 -0.93
N ALA A 175 -12.59 -14.12 -0.44
CA ALA A 175 -12.31 -15.51 -0.83
C ALA A 175 -12.63 -15.77 -2.31
N THR A 176 -13.75 -15.25 -2.82
CA THR A 176 -14.13 -15.39 -4.24
C THR A 176 -13.15 -14.67 -5.18
N GLY A 177 -12.70 -13.46 -4.81
CA GLY A 177 -11.65 -12.77 -5.56
C GLY A 177 -10.35 -13.58 -5.62
N LEU A 178 -9.94 -14.19 -4.50
CA LEU A 178 -8.71 -14.97 -4.46
C LEU A 178 -8.86 -16.29 -5.22
N ALA A 179 -10.04 -16.92 -5.19
CA ALA A 179 -10.37 -18.06 -6.02
C ALA A 179 -10.28 -17.70 -7.51
N ALA A 180 -10.79 -16.53 -7.92
CA ALA A 180 -10.66 -16.04 -9.28
C ALA A 180 -9.18 -15.85 -9.68
N ALA A 181 -8.36 -15.27 -8.79
CA ALA A 181 -6.92 -15.14 -9.01
C ALA A 181 -6.25 -16.51 -9.25
N ILE A 182 -6.56 -17.51 -8.42
CA ILE A 182 -6.03 -18.88 -8.56
C ILE A 182 -6.47 -19.49 -9.89
N VAL A 183 -7.76 -19.42 -10.23
CA VAL A 183 -8.29 -19.99 -11.48
C VAL A 183 -7.63 -19.36 -12.70
N ILE A 184 -7.51 -18.03 -12.71
CA ILE A 184 -6.82 -17.27 -13.76
C ILE A 184 -5.37 -17.74 -13.88
N PHE A 185 -4.63 -17.76 -12.78
CA PHE A 185 -3.23 -18.18 -12.75
C PHE A 185 -3.05 -19.62 -13.26
N LEU A 186 -3.86 -20.56 -12.78
CA LEU A 186 -3.78 -21.97 -13.18
C LEU A 186 -4.15 -22.17 -14.65
N ALA A 187 -5.15 -21.44 -15.16
CA ALA A 187 -5.55 -21.50 -16.57
C ALA A 187 -4.43 -21.01 -17.49
N GLY A 188 -3.74 -19.94 -17.10
CA GLY A 188 -2.66 -19.34 -17.91
C GLY A 188 -1.25 -19.84 -17.60
N ARG A 189 -1.05 -20.73 -16.62
CA ARG A 189 0.29 -21.16 -16.18
C ARG A 189 1.19 -21.70 -17.31
N HIS A 190 0.57 -22.26 -18.35
CA HIS A 190 1.27 -22.78 -19.52
C HIS A 190 1.94 -21.70 -20.38
N LEU A 191 1.54 -20.43 -20.21
CA LEU A 191 2.14 -19.25 -20.85
C LEU A 191 3.41 -18.77 -20.13
N LEU A 192 3.68 -19.29 -18.93
CA LEU A 192 4.81 -18.88 -18.11
C LEU A 192 6.04 -19.77 -18.38
N PRO A 193 7.26 -19.22 -18.23
CA PRO A 193 8.48 -20.03 -18.28
C PRO A 193 8.43 -21.16 -17.24
N PRO A 194 9.05 -22.33 -17.50
CA PRO A 194 9.11 -23.41 -16.53
C PRO A 194 9.74 -22.94 -15.21
N ASP A 195 9.17 -23.38 -14.09
CA ASP A 195 9.73 -23.15 -12.76
C ASP A 195 11.11 -23.81 -12.68
N ARG A 196 12.17 -23.01 -12.85
CA ARG A 196 13.52 -23.43 -12.49
C ARG A 196 13.77 -23.01 -11.04
N PRO A 197 14.13 -23.93 -10.13
CA PRO A 197 14.71 -23.56 -8.85
C PRO A 197 15.88 -22.61 -9.14
N ALA A 198 15.95 -21.49 -8.42
CA ALA A 198 16.92 -20.42 -8.65
C ALA A 198 18.39 -20.83 -8.40
N ALA A 199 18.67 -22.11 -8.15
CA ALA A 199 20.03 -22.65 -8.13
C ALA A 199 20.81 -22.42 -9.44
N ALA A 200 20.14 -21.99 -10.52
CA ALA A 200 20.76 -21.67 -11.81
C ALA A 200 20.58 -20.20 -12.27
N SER A 201 20.03 -19.30 -11.45
CA SER A 201 20.12 -17.87 -11.75
C SER A 201 21.34 -17.30 -11.04
N HIS A 202 22.40 -17.07 -11.81
CA HIS A 202 23.49 -16.19 -11.40
C HIS A 202 22.89 -14.93 -10.75
N PRO A 203 23.54 -14.37 -9.71
CA PRO A 203 23.18 -13.02 -9.28
C PRO A 203 23.18 -12.21 -10.57
N VAL A 204 22.07 -11.50 -10.84
CA VAL A 204 22.08 -10.48 -11.88
C VAL A 204 23.35 -9.70 -11.58
N ASP A 205 24.30 -9.69 -12.52
CA ASP A 205 25.43 -8.78 -12.45
C ASP A 205 24.79 -7.42 -12.31
N GLU A 206 24.68 -6.94 -11.07
CA GLU A 206 24.35 -5.58 -10.76
C GLU A 206 25.51 -4.84 -11.41
N ALA A 207 25.28 -4.39 -12.66
CA ALA A 207 26.20 -3.51 -13.35
C ALA A 207 26.63 -2.49 -12.31
N PRO A 208 27.93 -2.37 -12.01
CA PRO A 208 28.39 -1.68 -10.81
C PRO A 208 27.83 -0.26 -10.85
N VAL A 209 26.76 -0.04 -10.08
CA VAL A 209 26.22 1.29 -9.86
C VAL A 209 27.36 2.00 -9.15
N ALA A 210 27.86 3.06 -9.78
CA ALA A 210 29.09 3.78 -9.43
C ALA A 210 29.37 3.71 -7.92
N ALA A 211 30.61 3.38 -7.54
CA ALA A 211 31.08 3.21 -6.16
C ALA A 211 30.40 4.23 -5.23
N THR A 212 29.29 3.81 -4.61
CA THR A 212 28.46 4.73 -3.85
C THR A 212 29.16 4.91 -2.52
N SER A 213 29.57 6.15 -2.25
CA SER A 213 30.26 6.50 -1.01
C SER A 213 29.45 6.02 0.20
N GLN A 214 30.14 5.47 1.21
CA GLN A 214 29.51 5.03 2.47
C GLN A 214 28.72 6.16 3.16
N SER A 215 28.95 7.43 2.78
CA SER A 215 28.20 8.61 3.20
C SER A 215 26.72 8.60 2.81
N VAL A 216 26.27 7.75 1.89
CA VAL A 216 24.86 7.64 1.44
C VAL A 216 24.00 6.83 2.42
N ILE A 217 24.60 5.87 3.14
CA ILE A 217 23.90 5.02 4.10
C ILE A 217 23.18 5.83 5.21
N PRO A 218 23.82 6.78 5.92
CA PRO A 218 23.14 7.58 6.94
C PRO A 218 22.04 8.46 6.35
N LEU A 219 22.16 8.87 5.09
CA LEU A 219 21.12 9.63 4.40
C LEU A 219 19.90 8.76 4.12
N LEU A 220 20.09 7.55 3.60
CA LEU A 220 19.01 6.58 3.39
C LEU A 220 18.34 6.19 4.70
N ALA A 221 19.11 6.00 5.78
CA ALA A 221 18.57 5.74 7.11
C ALA A 221 17.71 6.91 7.63
N GLY A 222 18.15 8.16 7.41
CA GLY A 222 17.37 9.35 7.76
C GLY A 222 16.06 9.45 6.98
N VAL A 223 16.09 9.19 5.66
CA VAL A 223 14.88 9.16 4.83
C VAL A 223 13.96 8.03 5.27
N LEU A 224 14.50 6.84 5.59
CA LEU A 224 13.72 5.71 6.09
C LEU A 224 12.97 6.07 7.38
N ALA A 225 13.67 6.69 8.33
CA ALA A 225 13.09 7.12 9.59
C ALA A 225 11.96 8.14 9.38
N ALA A 226 12.17 9.14 8.51
CA ALA A 226 11.14 10.12 8.18
C ALA A 226 9.90 9.47 7.53
N VAL A 227 10.11 8.49 6.65
CA VAL A 227 9.00 7.74 6.03
C VAL A 227 8.27 6.88 7.06
N ILE A 228 8.97 6.20 7.98
CA ILE A 228 8.33 5.46 9.09
C ILE A 228 7.43 6.40 9.89
N VAL A 229 7.97 7.56 10.30
CA VAL A 229 7.23 8.58 11.05
C VAL A 229 5.99 9.04 10.28
N LEU A 230 6.13 9.43 9.01
CA LEU A 230 4.99 9.83 8.18
C LEU A 230 3.93 8.72 8.08
N ARG A 231 4.35 7.47 7.97
CA ARG A 231 3.43 6.34 7.87
C ARG A 231 2.58 6.12 9.11
N VAL A 232 3.05 6.50 10.30
CA VAL A 232 2.25 6.38 11.53
C VAL A 232 0.89 7.08 11.38
N ALA A 233 0.87 8.26 10.75
CA ALA A 233 -0.36 8.98 10.45
C ALA A 233 -1.08 8.43 9.21
N TYR A 234 -0.34 8.14 8.13
CA TYR A 234 -0.94 7.63 6.89
C TYR A 234 -1.70 6.31 7.08
N GLU A 235 -1.18 5.39 7.90
CA GLU A 235 -1.83 4.09 8.12
C GLU A 235 -3.11 4.21 8.98
N GLN A 236 -3.39 5.38 9.59
CA GLN A 236 -4.66 5.62 10.27
C GLN A 236 -5.86 5.65 9.32
N LEU A 237 -5.65 5.87 8.02
CA LEU A 237 -6.71 5.91 7.01
C LEU A 237 -7.61 4.66 7.02
N GLY A 238 -7.01 3.48 7.25
CA GLY A 238 -7.74 2.21 7.35
C GLY A 238 -8.02 1.76 8.79
N ASN A 239 -7.65 2.58 9.79
CA ASN A 239 -7.80 2.26 11.21
C ASN A 239 -8.75 3.27 11.89
N THR A 240 -8.23 4.23 12.66
CA THR A 240 -9.05 5.20 13.40
C THR A 240 -9.87 6.13 12.51
N VAL A 241 -9.36 6.55 11.34
CA VAL A 241 -10.14 7.33 10.36
C VAL A 241 -11.32 6.51 9.83
N ALA A 242 -11.13 5.20 9.67
CA ALA A 242 -12.17 4.31 9.23
C ALA A 242 -13.30 4.22 10.29
N LEU A 243 -12.95 4.13 11.58
CA LEU A 243 -13.91 4.17 12.69
C LEU A 243 -14.59 5.54 12.85
N PHE A 244 -13.86 6.63 12.60
CA PHE A 244 -14.41 7.98 12.55
C PHE A 244 -15.49 8.11 11.45
N ALA A 245 -15.22 7.60 10.26
CA ALA A 245 -16.16 7.58 9.15
C ALA A 245 -17.46 6.83 9.46
N ALA A 246 -17.38 5.78 10.30
CA ALA A 246 -18.54 5.00 10.71
C ALA A 246 -19.38 5.66 11.82
N SER A 247 -18.77 6.53 12.65
CA SER A 247 -19.38 7.02 13.89
C SER A 247 -19.74 8.50 13.91
N GLN A 248 -19.01 9.37 13.20
CA GLN A 248 -19.15 10.83 13.32
C GLN A 248 -19.43 11.56 12.01
N VAL A 249 -19.51 10.84 10.89
CA VAL A 249 -19.73 11.44 9.56
C VAL A 249 -21.17 11.24 9.12
N ASP A 250 -21.82 12.33 8.71
CA ASP A 250 -23.10 12.29 8.02
C ASP A 250 -22.89 11.85 6.57
N ARG A 251 -23.48 10.69 6.26
CA ARG A 251 -23.34 9.97 4.99
C ARG A 251 -24.59 10.05 4.14
N SER A 252 -25.53 10.91 4.49
CA SER A 252 -26.74 11.14 3.69
C SER A 252 -26.38 11.78 2.34
N LEU A 253 -26.88 11.20 1.26
CA LEU A 253 -26.79 11.70 -0.10
C LEU A 253 -28.21 11.89 -0.64
N GLY A 254 -28.79 13.06 -0.34
CA GLY A 254 -30.21 13.31 -0.60
C GLY A 254 -31.10 12.63 0.45
N ALA A 255 -32.35 12.31 0.08
CA ALA A 255 -33.35 11.82 1.03
C ALA A 255 -33.20 10.33 1.41
N ASP A 256 -32.79 9.46 0.47
CA ASP A 256 -32.90 8.00 0.65
C ASP A 256 -31.61 7.21 0.46
N ILE A 257 -30.49 7.86 0.11
CA ILE A 257 -29.22 7.17 -0.17
C ILE A 257 -28.24 7.46 0.97
N THR A 258 -27.74 6.41 1.62
CA THR A 258 -26.63 6.49 2.58
C THR A 258 -25.38 5.92 1.95
N ILE A 259 -24.30 6.71 1.92
CA ILE A 259 -23.01 6.26 1.38
C ILE A 259 -22.36 5.29 2.36
N PRO A 260 -22.01 4.05 1.96
CA PRO A 260 -21.26 3.15 2.82
C PRO A 260 -19.91 3.76 3.23
N TYR A 261 -19.58 3.77 4.52
CA TYR A 261 -18.36 4.45 4.99
C TYR A 261 -17.08 3.75 4.51
N THR A 262 -17.18 2.50 4.10
CA THR A 262 -16.08 1.76 3.46
C THR A 262 -15.65 2.37 2.12
N TRP A 263 -16.55 3.05 1.41
CA TRP A 263 -16.27 3.65 0.10
C TRP A 263 -15.25 4.79 0.16
N PHE A 264 -15.10 5.46 1.31
CA PHE A 264 -14.06 6.50 1.45
C PHE A 264 -12.65 5.91 1.28
N GLN A 265 -12.44 4.64 1.61
CA GLN A 265 -11.13 3.99 1.40
C GLN A 265 -10.79 3.83 -0.10
N SER A 266 -11.79 3.77 -0.98
CA SER A 266 -11.60 3.75 -2.44
C SER A 266 -11.11 5.09 -2.99
N LEU A 267 -11.25 6.19 -2.25
CA LEU A 267 -10.76 7.51 -2.69
C LEU A 267 -9.24 7.57 -2.75
N ASN A 268 -8.52 6.78 -1.96
CA ASN A 268 -7.07 6.72 -2.04
C ASN A 268 -6.57 6.12 -3.37
N PRO A 269 -6.90 4.88 -3.77
CA PRO A 269 -6.50 4.34 -5.06
C PRO A 269 -7.08 5.15 -6.23
N LEU A 270 -8.28 5.72 -6.11
CA LEU A 270 -8.83 6.64 -7.11
C LEU A 270 -7.95 7.89 -7.26
N GLY A 271 -7.57 8.54 -6.15
CA GLY A 271 -6.70 9.70 -6.15
C GLY A 271 -5.32 9.37 -6.72
N VAL A 272 -4.75 8.19 -6.45
CA VAL A 272 -3.52 7.73 -7.07
C VAL A 272 -3.67 7.66 -8.60
N ILE A 273 -4.72 7.02 -9.10
CA ILE A 273 -4.99 6.90 -10.55
C ILE A 273 -5.17 8.28 -11.21
N LEU A 274 -5.90 9.19 -10.57
CA LEU A 274 -6.22 10.51 -11.13
C LEU A 274 -5.04 11.51 -11.04
N PHE A 275 -4.36 11.57 -9.90
CA PHE A 275 -3.34 12.59 -9.65
C PHE A 275 -1.96 12.21 -10.19
N THR A 276 -1.63 10.93 -10.29
CA THR A 276 -0.33 10.47 -10.83
C THR A 276 0.00 11.05 -12.21
N PRO A 277 -0.87 10.94 -13.25
CA PRO A 277 -0.57 11.50 -14.57
C PRO A 277 -0.41 13.04 -14.53
N LEU A 278 -1.17 13.73 -13.69
CA LEU A 278 -1.10 15.19 -13.52
C LEU A 278 0.23 15.62 -12.88
N LEU A 279 0.67 14.91 -11.84
CA LEU A 279 1.95 15.17 -11.16
C LEU A 279 3.13 14.88 -12.08
N VAL A 280 3.12 13.74 -12.78
CA VAL A 280 4.17 13.39 -13.75
C VAL A 280 4.26 14.42 -14.86
N TRP A 281 3.11 14.89 -15.39
CA TRP A 281 3.08 15.97 -16.38
C TRP A 281 3.70 17.26 -15.83
N GLY A 282 3.33 17.66 -14.61
CA GLY A 282 3.88 18.83 -13.94
C GLY A 282 5.39 18.75 -13.75
N TRP A 283 5.90 17.59 -13.30
CA TRP A 283 7.34 17.37 -13.10
C TRP A 283 8.11 17.39 -14.41
N ARG A 284 7.58 16.78 -15.49
CA ARG A 284 8.19 16.84 -16.82
C ARG A 284 8.30 18.27 -17.32
N LYS A 285 7.25 19.09 -17.13
CA LYS A 285 7.25 20.50 -17.51
C LYS A 285 8.25 21.32 -16.69
N ALA A 286 8.37 21.05 -15.39
CA ALA A 286 9.35 21.70 -14.53
C ALA A 286 10.80 21.32 -14.89
N ALA A 287 11.05 20.05 -15.22
CA ALA A 287 12.35 19.57 -15.67
C ALA A 287 12.77 20.22 -17.01
N ALA A 288 11.84 20.38 -17.96
CA ALA A 288 12.09 21.06 -19.22
C ALA A 288 12.46 22.55 -19.07
N ARG A 289 12.09 23.18 -17.94
CA ARG A 289 12.41 24.57 -17.61
C ARG A 289 13.71 24.73 -16.79
N GLY A 290 14.48 23.66 -16.61
CA GLY A 290 15.71 23.69 -15.81
C GLY A 290 15.49 23.75 -14.29
N GLY A 291 14.28 23.44 -13.80
CA GLY A 291 14.01 23.45 -12.36
C GLY A 291 14.77 22.33 -11.63
N ALA A 292 15.63 22.70 -10.67
CA ALA A 292 16.35 21.75 -9.83
C ALA A 292 15.37 20.84 -9.06
N GLN A 293 15.51 19.53 -9.24
CA GLN A 293 14.63 18.51 -8.64
C GLN A 293 15.20 18.11 -7.28
N ASN A 294 14.89 18.87 -6.21
CA ASN A 294 15.25 18.45 -4.85
C ASN A 294 14.20 17.46 -4.31
N ASP A 295 14.53 16.17 -4.33
CA ASP A 295 13.63 15.10 -3.87
C ASP A 295 13.19 15.31 -2.41
N TYR A 296 14.12 15.64 -1.51
CA TYR A 296 13.83 15.83 -0.09
C TYR A 296 12.84 16.98 0.13
N PHE A 297 12.99 18.08 -0.61
CA PHE A 297 12.07 19.21 -0.50
C PHE A 297 10.66 18.86 -1.01
N ARG A 298 10.55 18.04 -2.06
CA ARG A 298 9.25 17.52 -2.52
C ARG A 298 8.58 16.62 -1.48
N MET A 299 9.37 15.72 -0.89
CA MET A 299 8.88 14.86 0.18
C MET A 299 8.44 15.68 1.39
N ALA A 300 9.15 16.77 1.72
CA ALA A 300 8.73 17.70 2.77
C ALA A 300 7.39 18.40 2.44
N ILE A 301 7.21 18.88 1.20
CA ILE A 301 5.93 19.47 0.75
C ILE A 301 4.79 18.45 0.90
N GLY A 302 4.97 17.23 0.41
CA GLY A 302 3.97 16.16 0.55
C GLY A 302 3.59 15.88 1.99
N SER A 303 4.59 15.88 2.88
CA SER A 303 4.40 15.67 4.32
C SER A 303 3.63 16.83 4.96
N CYS A 304 3.92 18.08 4.59
CA CYS A 304 3.16 19.24 5.05
C CYS A 304 1.72 19.24 4.56
N ILE A 305 1.45 18.81 3.31
CA ILE A 305 0.09 18.66 2.78
C ILE A 305 -0.70 17.65 3.60
N MET A 306 -0.09 16.50 3.93
CA MET A 306 -0.71 15.49 4.78
C MET A 306 -0.98 16.03 6.20
N ALA A 307 -0.03 16.74 6.81
CA ALA A 307 -0.25 17.39 8.10
C ALA A 307 -1.42 18.38 8.06
N ALA A 308 -1.47 19.22 7.02
CA ALA A 308 -2.53 20.20 6.85
C ALA A 308 -3.91 19.54 6.71
N ALA A 309 -3.99 18.37 6.06
CA ALA A 309 -5.23 17.60 5.98
C ALA A 309 -5.70 17.12 7.36
N PHE A 310 -4.80 16.58 8.18
CA PHE A 310 -5.12 16.14 9.55
C PHE A 310 -5.48 17.31 10.47
N VAL A 311 -4.75 18.43 10.40
CA VAL A 311 -5.10 19.65 11.15
C VAL A 311 -6.46 20.18 10.72
N GLY A 312 -6.72 20.26 9.40
CA GLY A 312 -8.00 20.72 8.87
C GLY A 312 -9.17 19.87 9.36
N LEU A 313 -9.04 18.54 9.29
CA LEU A 313 -10.05 17.63 9.79
C LEU A 313 -10.25 17.78 11.31
N ALA A 314 -9.16 17.87 12.08
CA ALA A 314 -9.23 18.05 13.52
C ALA A 314 -9.91 19.35 13.95
N LEU A 315 -9.64 20.46 13.25
CA LEU A 315 -10.29 21.75 13.50
C LEU A 315 -11.78 21.69 13.18
N ILE A 316 -12.16 21.05 12.07
CA ILE A 316 -13.58 20.86 11.72
C ILE A 316 -14.30 20.05 12.81
N ILE A 317 -13.68 19.00 13.33
CA ILE A 317 -14.25 18.20 14.44
C ILE A 317 -14.42 19.04 15.71
N GLN A 318 -13.44 19.88 16.04
CA GLN A 318 -13.50 20.70 17.25
C GLN A 318 -14.51 21.86 17.16
N LEU A 319 -14.75 22.36 15.94
CA LEU A 319 -15.68 23.46 15.69
C LEU A 319 -17.11 22.97 15.42
N GLY A 320 -17.29 21.73 14.96
CA GLY A 320 -18.58 21.12 14.67
C GLY A 320 -19.14 20.32 15.83
N GLN A 321 -20.39 19.86 15.71
CA GLN A 321 -20.94 18.86 16.63
C GLN A 321 -20.66 17.44 16.12
N PRO A 322 -20.46 16.45 17.02
CA PRO A 322 -20.33 15.05 16.64
C PRO A 322 -21.55 14.58 15.83
N GLY A 323 -21.31 13.90 14.70
CA GLY A 323 -22.39 13.41 13.82
C GLY A 323 -22.87 14.41 12.76
N GLU A 324 -22.42 15.67 12.80
CA GLU A 324 -22.77 16.70 11.80
C GLU A 324 -21.70 16.88 10.70
N ILE A 325 -20.62 16.09 10.75
CA ILE A 325 -19.52 16.25 9.80
C ILE A 325 -19.94 15.67 8.45
N SER A 326 -20.25 16.53 7.49
CA SER A 326 -20.67 16.12 6.17
C SER A 326 -19.63 15.27 5.43
N TRP A 327 -20.09 14.24 4.70
CA TRP A 327 -19.24 13.36 3.90
C TRP A 327 -18.26 14.05 2.93
N PRO A 328 -18.55 15.23 2.33
CA PRO A 328 -17.59 15.89 1.44
C PRO A 328 -16.32 16.30 2.17
N VAL A 329 -16.38 16.60 3.47
CA VAL A 329 -15.20 16.90 4.29
C VAL A 329 -14.28 15.69 4.36
N LEU A 330 -14.84 14.51 4.66
CA LEU A 330 -14.06 13.28 4.72
C LEU A 330 -13.50 12.91 3.34
N ALA A 331 -14.29 13.07 2.28
CA ALA A 331 -13.81 12.83 0.91
C ALA A 331 -12.65 13.76 0.53
N ALA A 332 -12.75 15.05 0.85
CA ALA A 332 -11.67 16.01 0.64
C ALA A 332 -10.42 15.64 1.45
N PHE A 333 -10.58 15.23 2.71
CA PHE A 333 -9.48 14.75 3.55
C PHE A 333 -8.72 13.58 2.88
N PHE A 334 -9.42 12.53 2.44
CA PHE A 334 -8.79 11.39 1.76
C PHE A 334 -8.03 11.82 0.49
N LEU A 335 -8.62 12.71 -0.32
CA LEU A 335 -7.99 13.19 -1.55
C LEU A 335 -6.76 14.06 -1.27
N ILE A 336 -6.78 14.94 -0.27
CA ILE A 336 -5.64 15.78 0.11
C ILE A 336 -4.50 14.92 0.68
N VAL A 337 -4.82 13.97 1.57
CA VAL A 337 -3.82 13.02 2.09
C VAL A 337 -3.17 12.21 0.97
N THR A 338 -3.98 11.71 0.03
CA THR A 338 -3.50 10.97 -1.15
C THR A 338 -2.64 11.84 -2.05
N PHE A 339 -3.02 13.11 -2.26
CA PHE A 339 -2.21 14.04 -3.01
C PHE A 339 -0.84 14.26 -2.32
N GLY A 340 -0.81 14.43 -1.00
CA GLY A 340 0.45 14.51 -0.23
C GLY A 340 1.29 13.24 -0.32
N GLU A 341 0.66 12.07 -0.25
CA GLU A 341 1.30 10.75 -0.36
C GLU A 341 2.14 10.61 -1.65
N LEU A 342 1.59 11.04 -2.79
CA LEU A 342 2.22 10.92 -4.10
C LEU A 342 3.52 11.73 -4.24
N TRP A 343 3.74 12.72 -3.37
CA TRP A 343 4.98 13.50 -3.31
C TRP A 343 6.05 12.85 -2.42
N VAL A 344 5.66 11.88 -1.59
CA VAL A 344 6.55 11.24 -0.62
C VAL A 344 6.90 9.81 -1.06
N LEU A 345 5.91 8.93 -1.19
CA LEU A 345 6.17 7.49 -1.29
C LEU A 345 6.81 7.09 -2.63
N PRO A 346 6.30 7.53 -3.82
CA PRO A 346 6.93 7.21 -5.09
C PRO A 346 8.33 7.84 -5.23
N VAL A 347 8.48 9.07 -4.73
CA VAL A 347 9.75 9.82 -4.75
C VAL A 347 10.80 9.12 -3.86
N GLY A 348 10.41 8.70 -2.66
CA GLY A 348 11.29 7.98 -1.73
C GLY A 348 11.71 6.61 -2.26
N LEU A 349 10.80 5.84 -2.85
CA LEU A 349 11.17 4.57 -3.51
C LEU A 349 12.19 4.79 -4.63
N SER A 350 11.98 5.82 -5.46
CA SER A 350 12.92 6.16 -6.52
C SER A 350 14.27 6.62 -5.97
N LEU A 351 14.29 7.38 -4.87
CA LEU A 351 15.53 7.79 -4.20
C LEU A 351 16.31 6.56 -3.68
N PHE A 352 15.63 5.61 -3.03
CA PHE A 352 16.25 4.37 -2.56
C PHE A 352 16.81 3.54 -3.72
N ALA A 353 16.09 3.46 -4.83
CA ALA A 353 16.58 2.77 -6.04
C ALA A 353 17.83 3.45 -6.63
N ARG A 354 17.84 4.79 -6.72
CA ARG A 354 18.95 5.56 -7.30
C ARG A 354 20.20 5.59 -6.42
N LEU A 355 20.02 5.59 -5.10
CA LEU A 355 21.10 5.72 -4.11
C LEU A 355 21.52 4.36 -3.51
N ALA A 356 21.02 3.25 -4.03
CA ALA A 356 21.38 1.93 -3.57
C ALA A 356 22.90 1.68 -3.76
N PRO A 357 23.63 1.24 -2.72
CA PRO A 357 25.04 0.92 -2.87
C PRO A 357 25.27 -0.22 -3.87
N ALA A 358 26.43 -0.21 -4.53
CA ALA A 358 26.85 -1.26 -5.45
C ALA A 358 26.75 -2.65 -4.80
N GLY A 359 26.11 -3.61 -5.47
CA GLY A 359 25.92 -4.98 -4.97
C GLY A 359 24.81 -5.13 -3.93
N ARG A 360 24.03 -4.08 -3.64
CA ARG A 360 23.04 -4.05 -2.54
C ARG A 360 21.66 -3.51 -2.94
N GLY A 361 21.34 -3.45 -4.23
CA GLY A 361 20.07 -2.93 -4.74
C GLY A 361 18.84 -3.57 -4.09
N ALA A 362 18.77 -4.90 -4.11
CA ALA A 362 17.65 -5.65 -3.54
C ALA A 362 17.47 -5.40 -2.03
N ILE A 363 18.57 -5.32 -1.28
CA ILE A 363 18.54 -5.09 0.17
C ILE A 363 18.04 -3.68 0.48
N THR A 364 18.49 -2.67 -0.26
CA THR A 364 18.04 -1.28 -0.09
C THR A 364 16.53 -1.16 -0.33
N ILE A 365 16.00 -1.80 -1.38
CA ILE A 365 14.55 -1.82 -1.65
C ILE A 365 13.79 -2.61 -0.57
N ALA A 366 14.35 -3.70 -0.03
CA ALA A 366 13.74 -4.41 1.09
C ALA A 366 13.61 -3.52 2.34
N PHE A 367 14.63 -2.71 2.66
CA PHE A 367 14.56 -1.72 3.73
C PHE A 367 13.49 -0.66 3.48
N TRP A 368 13.30 -0.21 2.23
CA TRP A 368 12.18 0.69 1.93
C TRP A 368 10.83 0.10 2.33
N TYR A 369 10.60 -1.18 2.03
CA TYR A 369 9.36 -1.86 2.40
C TYR A 369 9.25 -2.13 3.91
N SER A 370 10.36 -2.25 4.65
CA SER A 370 10.31 -2.37 6.12
C SER A 370 9.70 -1.14 6.79
N ALA A 371 9.78 0.04 6.15
CA ALA A 371 9.09 1.23 6.64
C ALA A 371 7.57 1.03 6.72
N ARG A 372 7.00 0.25 5.80
CA ARG A 372 5.57 -0.10 5.80
C ARG A 372 5.20 -0.94 7.01
N ALA A 373 6.01 -1.95 7.31
CA ALA A 373 5.80 -2.82 8.45
C ALA A 373 5.84 -2.03 9.77
N ALA A 374 6.92 -1.26 9.97
CA ALA A 374 7.09 -0.43 11.16
C ALA A 374 5.97 0.62 11.28
N GLY A 375 5.61 1.30 10.19
CA GLY A 375 4.53 2.28 10.16
C GLY A 375 3.18 1.71 10.58
N ASN A 376 2.82 0.51 10.10
CA ASN A 376 1.56 -0.15 10.47
C ASN A 376 1.53 -0.57 11.95
N PHE A 377 2.63 -1.12 12.46
CA PHE A 377 2.72 -1.51 13.87
C PHE A 377 2.62 -0.29 14.80
N LEU A 378 3.38 0.77 14.51
CA LEU A 378 3.35 2.02 15.27
C LEU A 378 1.99 2.73 15.15
N ALA A 379 1.35 2.68 13.99
CA ALA A 379 -0.01 3.18 13.81
C ALA A 379 -1.03 2.43 14.67
N GLY A 380 -0.91 1.09 14.79
CA GLY A 380 -1.75 0.29 15.68
C GLY A 380 -1.55 0.67 17.15
N LEU A 381 -0.31 0.84 17.59
CA LEU A 381 0.00 1.33 18.95
C LEU A 381 -0.55 2.73 19.20
N MET A 382 -0.38 3.64 18.24
CA MET A 382 -0.90 5.01 18.34
C MET A 382 -2.42 5.02 18.41
N GLY A 383 -3.10 4.18 17.63
CA GLY A 383 -4.57 4.11 17.59
C GLY A 383 -5.22 3.83 18.95
N ARG A 384 -4.48 3.21 19.89
CA ARG A 384 -4.93 3.00 21.28
C ARG A 384 -5.16 4.30 22.05
N ALA A 385 -4.52 5.39 21.64
CA ALA A 385 -4.71 6.69 22.27
C ALA A 385 -6.02 7.38 21.84
N GLU A 386 -6.69 6.91 20.77
CA GLU A 386 -7.90 7.55 20.24
C GLU A 386 -9.02 7.65 21.27
N PRO A 387 -9.43 6.56 21.98
CA PRO A 387 -10.55 6.64 22.92
C PRO A 387 -10.33 7.62 24.07
N ALA A 388 -9.08 7.81 24.51
CA ALA A 388 -8.72 8.74 25.59
C ALA A 388 -8.64 10.20 25.13
N LEU A 389 -8.26 10.45 23.88
CA LEU A 389 -8.07 11.79 23.32
C LEU A 389 -9.33 12.34 22.63
N GLY A 390 -10.16 11.45 22.08
CA GLY A 390 -11.20 11.76 21.12
C GLY A 390 -10.64 12.12 19.74
N TYR A 391 -11.41 11.90 18.67
CA TYR A 391 -10.97 12.10 17.29
C TYR A 391 -10.33 13.46 16.99
N GLY A 392 -10.85 14.57 17.55
CA GLY A 392 -10.31 15.91 17.33
C GLY A 392 -8.85 16.05 17.78
N ASN A 393 -8.57 15.74 19.06
CA ASN A 393 -7.20 15.79 19.59
C ASN A 393 -6.32 14.68 19.00
N PHE A 394 -6.91 13.51 18.73
CA PHE A 394 -6.19 12.40 18.12
C PHE A 394 -5.69 12.73 16.70
N PHE A 395 -6.49 13.42 15.88
CA PHE A 395 -6.06 13.84 14.55
C PHE A 395 -5.06 15.01 14.59
N LEU A 396 -5.09 15.88 15.61
CA LEU A 396 -3.97 16.80 15.86
C LEU A 396 -2.68 16.05 16.19
N LEU A 397 -2.75 15.01 17.01
CA LEU A 397 -1.60 14.14 17.27
C LEU A 397 -1.10 13.48 15.97
N CYS A 398 -2.01 13.00 15.11
CA CYS A 398 -1.64 12.45 13.80
C CYS A 398 -0.89 13.48 12.95
N ALA A 399 -1.29 14.76 12.97
CA ALA A 399 -0.61 15.81 12.20
C ALA A 399 0.84 16.07 12.63
N VAL A 400 1.20 15.78 13.89
CA VAL A 400 2.57 15.93 14.38
C VAL A 400 3.54 15.05 13.58
N PHE A 401 3.14 13.84 13.20
CA PHE A 401 4.02 12.89 12.54
C PHE A 401 4.46 13.35 11.13
N PRO A 402 3.56 13.73 10.20
CA PRO A 402 3.99 14.29 8.92
C PRO A 402 4.76 15.61 9.07
N LEU A 403 4.49 16.44 10.09
CA LEU A 403 5.32 17.63 10.36
C LEU A 403 6.74 17.24 10.78
N LEU A 404 6.91 16.25 11.65
CA LEU A 404 8.22 15.72 12.03
C LEU A 404 8.94 15.11 10.82
N ALA A 405 8.24 14.36 9.97
CA ALA A 405 8.82 13.85 8.72
C ALA A 405 9.28 14.99 7.81
N ALA A 406 8.48 16.07 7.66
CA ALA A 406 8.84 17.24 6.88
C ALA A 406 10.11 17.93 7.41
N THR A 407 10.25 18.10 8.72
CA THR A 407 11.44 18.71 9.32
C THR A 407 12.69 17.86 9.08
N ILE A 408 12.57 16.53 9.19
CA ILE A 408 13.67 15.60 8.88
C ILE A 408 14.06 15.70 7.40
N PHE A 409 13.10 15.70 6.47
CA PHE A 409 13.39 15.83 5.04
C PHE A 409 14.08 17.16 4.71
N VAL A 410 13.64 18.28 5.29
CA VAL A 410 14.29 19.58 5.12
C VAL A 410 15.72 19.58 5.69
N ALA A 411 15.93 18.98 6.86
CA ALA A 411 17.25 18.88 7.48
C ALA A 411 18.21 18.07 6.61
N ILE A 412 17.77 16.91 6.08
CA ILE A 412 18.55 16.08 5.16
C ILE A 412 18.86 16.85 3.88
N GLY A 413 17.85 17.51 3.29
CA GLY A 413 18.02 18.28 2.06
C GLY A 413 19.04 19.43 2.20
N LYS A 414 19.01 20.16 3.33
CA LYS A 414 20.01 21.21 3.63
C LYS A 414 21.41 20.64 3.80
N ARG A 415 21.55 19.50 4.51
CA ARG A 415 22.85 18.84 4.73
C ARG A 415 23.45 18.30 3.43
N SER A 416 22.62 17.67 2.59
CA SER A 416 23.05 17.15 1.29
C SER A 416 23.57 18.25 0.38
N ARG A 417 22.89 19.41 0.32
CA ARG A 417 23.30 20.54 -0.52
C ARG A 417 24.64 21.15 -0.07
N ARG A 418 24.82 21.35 1.23
CA ARG A 418 26.09 21.87 1.79
C ARG A 418 27.28 20.96 1.50
N ALA A 419 27.06 19.64 1.46
CA ALA A 419 28.11 18.67 1.12
C ALA A 419 28.50 18.73 -0.36
N THR A 420 27.58 19.09 -1.26
CA THR A 420 27.86 19.26 -2.70
C THR A 420 28.50 20.61 -3.02
N GLU A 421 28.21 21.66 -2.25
CA GLU A 421 28.80 23.01 -2.44
C GLU A 421 30.21 23.13 -1.81
N ALA A 422 30.65 22.16 -1.01
CA ALA A 422 31.97 22.13 -0.35
C ALA A 422 33.03 21.31 -1.12
N VAL A 423 32.67 20.76 -2.28
CA VAL A 423 33.55 20.07 -3.25
C VAL A 423 33.68 20.96 -4.47
#